data_AF-A0A3M2HYR5-F1
#
_entry.id   AF-A0A3M2HYR5-F1
#
_cell.length_a   1.000
_cell.length_b   1.000
_cell.length_c   1.000
_cell.angle_alpha   90.00
_cell.angle_beta   90.00
_cell.angle_gamma   90.00
#
_symmetry.space_group_name_H-M   'P 1'
#
loop_
_entity.id
_entity.type
_entity.pdbx_description
1 polymer ?
#
loop_
_entity_poly.entity_id
_entity_poly.type
_entity_poly.pdbx_seq_one_letter_code
_entity_poly.pdbx_strand_id
1 'polypeptide(L)'
;MVALSLAACGTTPAPEFNGKWQPVNRFASQTQAIPLHAAYTYYATPLDATLKGLLARWAENTGMTLSYQSGSDYTLHLPVAEIRTTSAAQAAEALDRIYAAQGLQVALEGSAFVVRPRPAAEPVETP
;
A
#
# COMPACT_ATOMS: atom_id res chain seq x y z
N MET A 1 -19.90 -56.68 39.66
CA MET A 1 -19.92 -55.31 40.24
C MET A 1 -18.48 -54.78 40.13
N VAL A 2 -18.07 -54.36 38.94
CA VAL A 2 -18.04 -52.97 38.42
C VAL A 2 -17.12 -52.06 39.25
N ALA A 3 -16.02 -51.65 38.64
CA ALA A 3 -15.49 -50.29 38.76
C ALA A 3 -14.48 -50.02 37.62
N LEU A 4 -14.98 -49.66 36.43
CA LEU A 4 -14.19 -48.94 35.43
C LEU A 4 -13.76 -47.62 36.08
N SER A 5 -12.47 -47.44 36.34
CA SER A 5 -11.94 -46.20 36.89
C SER A 5 -11.83 -45.16 35.77
N LEU A 6 -12.67 -44.13 35.82
CA LEU A 6 -12.65 -43.00 34.89
C LEU A 6 -11.35 -42.18 35.10
N ALA A 7 -10.36 -42.34 34.23
CA ALA A 7 -9.20 -41.45 34.14
C ALA A 7 -9.39 -40.47 32.97
N ALA A 8 -10.35 -39.55 33.10
CA ALA A 8 -10.62 -38.53 32.09
C ALA A 8 -10.95 -37.19 32.77
N CYS A 9 -9.93 -36.52 33.31
CA CYS A 9 -9.91 -35.07 33.58
C CYS A 9 -8.50 -34.67 34.03
N GLY A 10 -7.59 -34.50 33.07
CA GLY A 10 -6.25 -33.97 33.30
C GLY A 10 -5.99 -32.81 32.36
N THR A 11 -6.65 -31.66 32.57
CA THR A 11 -6.29 -30.42 31.88
C THR A 11 -4.96 -29.93 32.45
N THR A 12 -3.95 -29.79 31.62
CA THR A 12 -2.72 -29.08 31.99
C THR A 12 -3.07 -27.63 32.34
N PRO A 13 -2.74 -27.15 33.55
CA PRO A 13 -3.03 -25.77 33.93
C PRO A 13 -2.32 -24.80 32.97
N ALA A 14 -2.97 -23.67 32.69
CA ALA A 14 -2.35 -22.62 31.91
C ALA A 14 -1.07 -22.12 32.60
N PRO A 15 -0.05 -21.69 31.84
CA PRO A 15 1.13 -21.08 32.43
C PRO A 15 0.75 -19.85 33.26
N GLU A 16 1.25 -19.79 34.49
CA GLU A 16 1.04 -18.67 35.41
C GLU A 16 1.95 -17.48 35.05
N PHE A 17 1.44 -16.26 35.22
CA PHE A 17 2.25 -15.05 35.10
C PHE A 17 2.99 -14.80 36.41
N ASN A 18 4.32 -14.74 36.33
CA ASN A 18 5.20 -14.49 37.48
C ASN A 18 5.94 -13.16 37.30
N GLY A 19 6.24 -12.48 38.40
CA GLY A 19 7.02 -11.24 38.42
C GLY A 19 6.40 -10.15 39.28
N LYS A 20 7.14 -9.05 39.48
CA LYS A 20 6.60 -7.84 40.12
C LYS A 20 5.78 -7.07 39.09
N TRP A 21 4.54 -6.75 39.44
CA TRP A 21 3.70 -5.84 38.65
C TRP A 21 4.46 -4.54 38.38
N GLN A 22 4.73 -4.24 37.11
CA GLN A 22 5.27 -2.96 36.70
C GLN A 22 4.13 -2.01 36.32
N PRO A 23 4.23 -0.72 36.67
CA PRO A 23 3.26 0.27 36.24
C PRO A 23 3.33 0.44 34.71
N VAL A 24 2.18 0.22 34.06
CA VAL A 24 2.04 0.28 32.59
C VAL A 24 1.93 1.72 32.10
N ASN A 25 1.18 2.56 32.82
CA ASN A 25 0.96 3.96 32.46
C ASN A 25 2.11 4.83 32.98
N ARG A 26 3.16 4.97 32.17
CA ARG A 26 4.31 5.83 32.45
C ARG A 26 4.60 6.75 31.28
N PHE A 27 4.97 7.99 31.57
CA PHE A 27 5.46 8.90 30.54
C PHE A 27 6.82 8.43 30.01
N ALA A 28 7.08 8.70 28.74
CA ALA A 28 8.40 8.48 28.14
C ALA A 28 9.43 9.40 28.79
N SER A 29 10.68 8.96 28.87
CA SER A 29 11.78 9.73 29.44
C SER A 29 12.27 10.87 28.54
N GLN A 30 11.83 10.89 27.28
CA GLN A 30 12.24 11.89 26.28
C GLN A 30 11.02 12.41 25.53
N THR A 31 11.06 13.69 25.19
CA THR A 31 10.07 14.32 24.31
C THR A 31 10.29 13.85 22.88
N GLN A 32 9.25 13.31 22.24
CA GLN A 32 9.25 12.98 20.82
C GLN A 32 8.49 14.05 20.05
N ALA A 33 9.12 14.62 19.03
CA ALA A 33 8.44 15.53 18.11
C ALA A 33 7.43 14.74 17.25
N ILE A 34 6.17 15.18 17.24
CA ILE A 34 5.11 14.64 16.39
C ILE A 34 4.78 15.71 15.34
N PRO A 35 4.98 15.45 14.03
CA PRO A 35 4.70 16.43 12.99
C PRO A 35 3.21 16.82 12.96
N LEU A 36 2.92 18.12 12.88
CA LEU A 36 1.55 18.62 12.72
C LEU A 36 1.00 18.37 11.31
N HIS A 37 1.88 18.43 10.31
CA HIS A 37 1.55 18.19 8.90
C HIS A 37 2.49 17.10 8.37
N ALA A 38 2.04 15.85 8.44
CA ALA A 38 2.75 14.75 7.80
C ALA A 38 2.51 14.80 6.29
N ALA A 39 3.59 14.76 5.50
CA ALA A 39 3.47 14.67 4.06
C ALA A 39 2.81 13.34 3.68
N TYR A 40 1.88 13.40 2.71
CA TYR A 40 1.31 12.19 2.14
C TYR A 40 2.41 11.35 1.50
N THR A 41 2.43 10.05 1.78
CA THR A 41 3.32 9.11 1.10
C THR A 41 2.51 8.33 0.08
N TYR A 42 2.94 8.37 -1.17
CA TYR A 42 2.45 7.54 -2.26
C TYR A 42 3.08 6.16 -2.14
N TYR A 43 2.24 5.15 -1.85
CA TYR A 43 2.61 3.74 -1.76
C TYR A 43 1.38 2.87 -1.99
N ALA A 44 1.59 1.61 -2.39
CA ALA A 44 0.51 0.62 -2.52
C ALA A 44 0.19 -0.06 -1.19
N THR A 45 -1.10 -0.31 -0.98
CA THR A 45 -1.66 -1.03 0.16
C THR A 45 -2.29 -2.34 -0.31
N PRO A 46 -2.47 -3.33 0.58
CA PRO A 46 -3.22 -4.55 0.25
C PRO A 46 -4.69 -4.30 -0.16
N LEU A 47 -5.24 -3.13 0.14
CA LEU A 47 -6.60 -2.74 -0.28
C LEU A 47 -6.66 -2.27 -1.73
N ASP A 48 -5.51 -1.91 -2.31
CA ASP A 48 -5.44 -1.47 -3.71
C ASP A 48 -5.37 -2.71 -4.62
N ALA A 49 -6.53 -3.20 -5.05
CA ALA A 49 -6.60 -4.39 -5.90
C ALA A 49 -6.04 -4.14 -7.31
N THR A 50 -6.15 -2.90 -7.82
CA THR A 50 -5.83 -2.53 -9.20
C THR A 50 -5.15 -1.16 -9.29
N LEU A 51 -4.54 -0.87 -10.45
CA LEU A 51 -3.92 0.41 -10.77
C LEU A 51 -4.91 1.56 -10.66
N LYS A 52 -6.13 1.39 -11.19
CA LYS A 52 -7.18 2.40 -11.04
C LYS A 52 -7.55 2.61 -9.57
N GLY A 53 -7.69 1.53 -8.78
CA GLY A 53 -7.99 1.61 -7.36
C GLY A 53 -6.92 2.38 -6.57
N LEU A 54 -5.65 2.03 -6.82
CA LEU A 54 -4.49 2.71 -6.24
C LEU A 54 -4.49 4.21 -6.53
N LEU A 55 -4.60 4.57 -7.80
CA LEU A 55 -4.55 5.96 -8.24
C LEU A 55 -5.77 6.76 -7.79
N ALA A 56 -6.95 6.13 -7.69
CA ALA A 56 -8.16 6.76 -7.16
C ALA A 56 -7.96 7.14 -5.69
N ARG A 57 -7.44 6.22 -4.87
CA ARG A 57 -7.14 6.49 -3.46
C ARG A 57 -6.05 7.56 -3.30
N TRP A 58 -5.00 7.52 -4.12
CA TRP A 58 -3.97 8.55 -4.10
C TRP A 58 -4.56 9.92 -4.42
N ALA A 59 -5.37 10.00 -5.48
CA ALA A 59 -6.01 11.23 -5.89
C ALA A 59 -6.94 11.78 -4.78
N GLU A 60 -7.81 10.94 -4.22
CA GLU A 60 -8.73 11.29 -3.13
C GLU A 60 -7.98 11.83 -1.91
N ASN A 61 -6.96 11.10 -1.43
CA ASN A 61 -6.23 11.47 -0.22
C ASN A 61 -5.41 12.77 -0.38
N THR A 62 -5.08 13.16 -1.61
CA THR A 62 -4.31 14.39 -1.88
C THR A 62 -5.14 15.50 -2.54
N GLY A 63 -6.46 15.34 -2.66
CA GLY A 63 -7.34 16.32 -3.31
C GLY A 63 -7.06 16.52 -4.80
N MET A 64 -6.42 15.54 -5.44
CA MET A 64 -6.17 15.51 -6.89
C MET A 64 -7.32 14.77 -7.60
N THR A 65 -7.31 14.77 -8.93
CA THR A 65 -8.27 14.01 -9.74
C THR A 65 -7.58 12.85 -10.48
N LEU A 66 -8.40 11.91 -10.98
CA LEU A 66 -7.95 10.79 -11.81
C LEU A 66 -8.66 10.81 -13.16
N SER A 67 -7.89 10.88 -14.24
CA SER A 67 -8.35 10.65 -15.62
C SER A 67 -7.86 9.27 -16.08
N TYR A 68 -8.74 8.28 -16.06
CA TYR A 68 -8.40 6.91 -16.46
C TYR A 68 -8.99 6.59 -17.83
N GLN A 69 -8.16 6.64 -18.87
CA GLN A 69 -8.55 6.55 -20.28
C GLN A 69 -8.24 5.17 -20.91
N SER A 70 -7.67 4.25 -20.15
CA SER A 70 -7.49 2.86 -20.60
C SER A 70 -8.83 2.11 -20.57
N GLY A 71 -9.09 1.32 -21.63
CA GLY A 71 -10.28 0.45 -21.71
C GLY A 71 -10.23 -0.76 -20.78
N SER A 72 -9.12 -1.01 -20.12
CA SER A 72 -8.95 -2.09 -19.12
C SER A 72 -8.22 -1.59 -17.89
N ASP A 73 -8.52 -2.23 -16.76
CA ASP A 73 -7.81 -2.05 -15.50
C ASP A 73 -6.78 -3.17 -15.32
N TYR A 74 -5.73 -2.89 -14.55
CA TYR A 74 -4.58 -3.78 -14.40
C TYR A 74 -4.32 -4.02 -12.92
N THR A 75 -3.98 -5.27 -12.57
CA THR A 75 -3.59 -5.61 -11.21
C THR A 75 -2.26 -4.96 -10.85
N LEU A 76 -2.03 -4.77 -9.54
CA LEU A 76 -0.73 -4.36 -9.03
C LEU A 76 0.21 -5.57 -9.00
N HIS A 77 1.45 -5.38 -9.46
CA HIS A 77 2.48 -6.41 -9.39
C HIS A 77 3.71 -5.94 -8.60
N LEU A 78 4.60 -6.87 -8.28
CA LEU A 78 5.64 -6.72 -7.25
C LEU A 78 6.39 -5.37 -7.27
N PRO A 79 6.92 -4.87 -8.41
CA PRO A 79 7.54 -3.55 -8.50
C PRO A 79 6.74 -2.36 -7.91
N VAL A 80 5.41 -2.40 -7.92
CA VAL A 80 4.57 -1.33 -7.37
C VAL A 80 4.71 -1.22 -5.85
N ALA A 81 5.00 -2.33 -5.15
CA ALA A 81 5.17 -2.34 -3.69
C ALA A 81 6.41 -1.56 -3.22
N GLU A 82 7.38 -1.38 -4.11
CA GLU A 82 8.62 -0.63 -3.84
C GLU A 82 8.44 0.89 -3.94
N ILE A 83 7.32 1.36 -4.51
CA ILE A 83 7.05 2.80 -4.58
C ILE A 83 6.72 3.32 -3.18
N ARG A 84 7.63 4.15 -2.65
CA ARG A 84 7.44 4.91 -1.42
C ARG A 84 8.07 6.29 -1.59
N THR A 85 7.25 7.30 -1.83
CA THR A 85 7.71 8.68 -2.01
C THR A 85 6.67 9.68 -1.57
N THR A 86 7.08 10.89 -1.20
CA THR A 86 6.18 12.02 -0.92
C THR A 86 5.93 12.89 -2.16
N SER A 87 6.50 12.53 -3.32
CA SER A 87 6.34 13.26 -4.58
C SER A 87 5.39 12.54 -5.54
N ALA A 88 4.28 13.20 -5.88
CA ALA A 88 3.31 12.70 -6.85
C ALA A 88 3.94 12.44 -8.22
N ALA A 89 4.82 13.34 -8.66
CA ALA A 89 5.50 13.24 -9.95
C ALA A 89 6.43 12.01 -9.99
N GLN A 90 7.24 11.81 -8.95
CA GLN A 90 8.11 10.64 -8.86
C GLN A 90 7.31 9.33 -8.80
N ALA A 91 6.17 9.33 -8.12
CA ALA A 91 5.28 8.17 -8.06
C ALA A 91 4.67 7.86 -9.43
N ALA A 92 4.19 8.88 -10.16
CA ALA A 92 3.67 8.73 -11.51
C ALA A 92 4.73 8.21 -12.49
N GLU A 93 5.95 8.76 -12.45
CA GLU A 93 7.07 8.28 -13.27
C GLU A 93 7.47 6.83 -12.96
N ALA A 94 7.42 6.43 -11.69
CA ALA A 94 7.67 5.04 -11.32
C ALA A 94 6.60 4.12 -11.90
N LEU A 95 5.32 4.49 -11.79
CA LEU A 95 4.22 3.74 -12.40
C LEU A 95 4.31 3.71 -13.94
N ASP A 96 4.74 4.80 -14.57
CA ASP A 96 4.94 4.86 -16.03
C ASP A 96 5.95 3.80 -16.49
N ARG A 97 7.09 3.71 -15.79
CA ARG A 97 8.13 2.71 -16.10
C ARG A 97 7.64 1.28 -15.87
N ILE A 98 6.90 1.06 -14.77
CA ILE A 98 6.38 -0.26 -14.39
C ILE A 98 5.38 -0.77 -15.43
N TYR A 99 4.46 0.09 -15.87
CA TYR A 99 3.37 -0.29 -16.77
C TYR A 99 3.65 -0.03 -18.26
N ALA A 100 4.85 0.45 -18.60
CA ALA A 100 5.25 0.70 -19.99
C ALA A 100 5.15 -0.56 -20.87
N ALA A 101 5.51 -1.73 -20.32
CA ALA A 101 5.46 -3.00 -21.02
C ALA A 101 4.02 -3.46 -21.35
N GLN A 102 3.03 -2.97 -20.59
CA GLN A 102 1.60 -3.21 -20.82
C GLN A 102 1.00 -2.17 -21.78
N GLY A 103 1.84 -1.32 -22.39
CA GLY A 103 1.38 -0.28 -23.31
C GLY A 103 0.59 0.82 -22.63
N LEU A 104 0.84 1.07 -21.34
CA LEU A 104 0.26 2.21 -20.63
C LEU A 104 1.28 3.35 -20.52
N GLN A 105 0.72 4.55 -20.43
CA GLN A 105 1.39 5.74 -19.98
C GLN A 105 0.70 6.25 -18.72
N VAL A 106 1.48 6.52 -17.68
CA VAL A 106 1.02 7.13 -16.43
C VAL A 106 1.71 8.47 -16.27
N ALA A 107 0.95 9.55 -16.11
CA ALA A 107 1.50 10.89 -15.97
C ALA A 107 0.78 11.66 -14.86
N LEU A 108 1.46 12.68 -14.35
CA LEU A 108 0.85 13.72 -13.54
C LEU A 108 0.72 14.97 -14.42
N GLU A 109 -0.49 15.35 -14.78
CA GLU A 109 -0.78 16.53 -15.59
C GLU A 109 -1.48 17.56 -14.69
N GLY A 110 -0.75 18.58 -14.25
CA GLY A 110 -1.25 19.55 -13.27
C GLY A 110 -1.61 18.89 -11.94
N SER A 111 -2.89 18.90 -11.57
CA SER A 111 -3.43 18.26 -10.35
C SER A 111 -4.20 16.97 -10.64
N ALA A 112 -3.88 16.29 -11.74
CA ALA A 112 -4.55 15.06 -12.16
C ALA A 112 -3.55 13.95 -12.47
N PHE A 113 -3.80 12.74 -11.94
CA PHE A 113 -3.18 11.54 -12.47
C PHE A 113 -3.90 11.15 -13.77
N VAL A 114 -3.14 10.97 -14.84
CA VAL A 114 -3.66 10.59 -16.16
C VAL A 114 -3.08 9.23 -16.53
N VAL A 115 -3.96 8.28 -16.84
CA VAL A 115 -3.60 6.96 -17.37
C VAL A 115 -4.19 6.83 -18.75
N ARG A 116 -3.35 6.60 -19.75
CA ARG A 116 -3.79 6.42 -21.14
C ARG A 116 -3.00 5.31 -21.83
N PRO A 117 -3.54 4.71 -22.90
CA PRO A 117 -2.74 3.86 -23.77
C PRO A 117 -1.52 4.64 -24.27
N ARG A 118 -0.36 4.00 -24.24
CA ARG A 118 0.86 4.55 -24.82
C ARG A 118 0.67 4.61 -26.34
N PRO A 119 0.95 5.74 -27.00
CA PRO A 119 0.91 5.80 -28.45
C PRO A 119 1.87 4.76 -29.01
N ALA A 120 1.46 4.08 -30.08
CA ALA A 120 2.34 3.18 -30.81
C ALA A 120 3.57 3.98 -31.26
N ALA A 121 4.77 3.41 -31.12
CA ALA A 121 5.96 4.03 -31.68
C ALA A 121 5.75 4.12 -33.20
N GLU A 122 5.69 5.35 -33.73
CA GLU A 122 5.71 5.54 -35.19
C GLU A 122 7.00 4.93 -35.73
N PRO A 123 6.96 4.18 -36.85
CA PRO A 123 8.17 3.70 -37.50
C PRO A 123 9.02 4.92 -37.89
N VAL A 124 10.27 4.97 -37.43
CA VAL A 124 11.26 5.94 -37.92
C VAL A 124 11.50 5.63 -39.39
N GLU A 125 10.86 6.40 -40.27
CA GLU A 125 11.18 6.40 -41.70
C GLU A 125 12.58 7.00 -41.84
N THR A 126 13.56 6.15 -42.16
CA THR A 126 14.96 6.55 -42.35
C THR A 126 15.11 7.05 -43.79
N PRO A 127 15.70 8.24 -44.03
CA PRO A 127 15.87 8.79 -45.38
C PRO A 127 16.85 8.01 -46.25
#